data_AF-A0A2A4TQX2-F1
#
_entry.id   AF-A0A2A4TQX2-F1
#
_cell.length_a   1.000
_cell.length_b   1.000
_cell.length_c   1.000
_cell.angle_alpha   90.00
_cell.angle_beta   90.00
_cell.angle_gamma   90.00
#
_symmetry.space_group_name_H-M   'P 1'
#
loop_
_entity.id
_entity.type
_entity.pdbx_description
1 polymer ?
#
loop_
_entity_poly.entity_id
_entity_poly.type
_entity_poly.pdbx_seq_one_letter_code
_entity_poly.pdbx_strand_id
1 'polypeptide(L)'
;MNAVFAQDTNEASHTISISIPEIALLDLESTTGTAINLNGTAPTEAGEKVTFNATNNDIWINYSSIVGSSTEPTRKVMVQITDGNIPDGLELAVIASQDAGSGDGTMGEAATKAIVLSTKEAQEIIDGVGSAYTGNGPNKGHNLTYTLSQKSKKGSYASLDFNQTQTISITYTLTDN
;
A
#
# COMPACT_ATOMS: atom_id res chain seq x y z
N MET A 1 -37.62 62.96 -29.14
CA MET A 1 -36.32 62.63 -28.52
C MET A 1 -36.63 61.70 -27.35
N ASN A 2 -36.43 60.40 -27.50
CA ASN A 2 -36.59 59.45 -26.38
C ASN A 2 -35.22 59.32 -25.70
N ALA A 3 -35.10 59.88 -24.49
CA ALA A 3 -33.96 59.61 -23.63
C ALA A 3 -34.17 58.26 -22.96
N VAL A 4 -33.26 57.32 -23.21
CA VAL A 4 -33.19 56.06 -22.46
C VAL A 4 -32.36 56.36 -21.22
N PHE A 5 -32.98 56.34 -20.05
CA PHE A 5 -32.26 56.33 -18.78
C PHE A 5 -31.60 54.96 -18.65
N ALA A 6 -30.29 54.92 -18.38
CA ALA A 6 -29.62 53.68 -17.99
C ALA A 6 -30.31 53.14 -16.73
N GLN A 7 -30.79 51.89 -16.76
CA GLN A 7 -31.29 51.21 -15.56
C GLN A 7 -30.08 50.87 -14.68
N ASP A 8 -29.88 51.65 -13.62
CA ASP A 8 -29.10 51.25 -12.47
C ASP A 8 -30.02 50.46 -11.52
N THR A 9 -29.53 49.37 -10.93
CA THR A 9 -30.30 48.56 -9.96
C THR A 9 -29.73 48.76 -8.56
N ASN A 10 -30.51 48.45 -7.51
CA ASN A 10 -30.02 48.44 -6.13
C ASN A 10 -29.29 47.14 -5.76
N GLU A 11 -28.81 46.39 -6.76
CA GLU A 11 -28.14 45.11 -6.60
C GLU A 11 -26.76 45.15 -7.28
N ALA A 12 -25.76 44.59 -6.60
CA ALA A 12 -24.43 44.39 -7.16
C ALA A 12 -23.94 42.99 -6.77
N SER A 13 -23.14 42.37 -7.64
CA SER A 13 -22.57 41.04 -7.41
C SER A 13 -21.07 41.02 -7.69
N HIS A 14 -20.38 40.05 -7.09
CA HIS A 14 -18.99 39.71 -7.37
C HIS A 14 -18.84 38.18 -7.38
N THR A 15 -17.72 37.68 -7.89
CA THR A 15 -17.44 36.26 -8.03
C THR A 15 -16.31 35.83 -7.09
N ILE A 16 -16.45 34.63 -6.51
CA ILE A 16 -15.39 33.98 -5.75
C ILE A 16 -14.97 32.73 -6.53
N SER A 17 -13.67 32.50 -6.63
CA SER A 17 -13.12 31.25 -7.16
C SER A 17 -12.77 30.31 -6.02
N ILE A 18 -13.20 29.06 -6.12
CA ILE A 18 -12.90 27.98 -5.19
C ILE A 18 -12.29 26.84 -6.00
N SER A 19 -11.18 26.29 -5.52
CA SER A 19 -10.47 25.17 -6.15
C SER A 19 -10.14 24.09 -5.14
N ILE A 20 -10.23 22.83 -5.55
CA ILE A 20 -9.80 21.67 -4.77
C ILE A 20 -8.68 20.98 -5.57
N PRO A 21 -7.50 20.76 -4.99
CA PRO A 21 -6.42 20.07 -5.68
C PRO A 21 -6.69 18.56 -5.73
N GLU A 22 -6.20 17.91 -6.78
CA GLU A 22 -6.01 16.48 -6.77
C GLU A 22 -4.84 16.13 -5.83
N ILE A 23 -4.99 15.09 -5.01
CA ILE A 23 -3.96 14.62 -4.08
C ILE A 23 -3.85 13.10 -4.20
N ALA A 24 -2.64 12.59 -4.40
CA ALA A 24 -2.32 11.16 -4.37
C ALA A 24 -0.97 10.97 -3.66
N LEU A 25 -1.01 10.86 -2.33
CA LEU A 25 0.18 10.69 -1.50
C LEU A 25 0.05 9.37 -0.73
N LEU A 26 1.12 8.57 -0.73
CA LEU A 26 1.24 7.35 0.04
C LEU A 26 2.57 7.37 0.80
N ASP A 27 2.54 6.89 2.04
CA ASP A 27 3.74 6.71 2.86
C ASP A 27 3.71 5.36 3.58
N LEU A 28 4.90 4.86 3.93
CA LEU A 28 5.09 3.67 4.76
C LEU A 28 5.57 4.12 6.14
N GLU A 29 4.77 3.82 7.15
CA GLU A 29 4.95 4.30 8.50
C GLU A 29 5.27 3.15 9.47
N SER A 30 6.17 3.38 10.41
CA SER A 30 6.55 2.39 11.42
C SER A 30 7.12 3.04 12.66
N THR A 31 7.03 2.36 13.80
CA THR A 31 7.62 2.82 15.08
C THR A 31 9.15 2.68 15.09
N THR A 32 9.70 1.70 14.36
CA THR A 32 11.11 1.29 14.43
C THR A 32 11.86 1.47 13.10
N GLY A 33 11.16 1.91 12.05
CA GLY A 33 11.67 2.05 10.68
C GLY A 33 11.07 1.02 9.72
N THR A 34 11.11 1.32 8.42
CA THR A 34 10.47 0.49 7.38
C THR A 34 11.35 -0.66 6.87
N ALA A 35 12.58 -0.78 7.39
CA ALA A 35 13.45 -1.91 7.11
C ALA A 35 13.15 -3.06 8.08
N ILE A 36 12.64 -4.18 7.55
CA ILE A 36 12.28 -5.37 8.33
C ILE A 36 13.19 -6.56 8.00
N ASN A 37 13.37 -7.46 8.97
CA ASN A 37 14.18 -8.67 8.81
C ASN A 37 13.30 -9.90 8.98
N LEU A 38 13.30 -10.79 7.98
CA LEU A 38 12.62 -12.08 8.02
C LEU A 38 13.67 -13.17 7.81
N ASN A 39 13.99 -13.91 8.87
CA ASN A 39 15.10 -14.87 8.88
C ASN A 39 14.61 -16.31 9.02
N GLY A 40 15.35 -17.24 8.42
CA GLY A 40 15.21 -18.66 8.75
C GLY A 40 15.83 -18.97 10.11
N THR A 41 15.28 -19.96 10.81
CA THR A 41 15.84 -20.51 12.05
C THR A 41 16.61 -21.78 11.74
N ALA A 42 17.92 -21.80 12.06
CA ALA A 42 18.76 -22.96 11.88
C ALA A 42 18.31 -24.12 12.80
N PRO A 43 18.44 -25.38 12.36
CA PRO A 43 18.17 -26.54 13.22
C PRO A 43 19.21 -26.63 14.35
N THR A 44 18.82 -27.24 15.47
CA THR A 44 19.72 -27.48 16.61
C THR A 44 20.33 -28.88 16.61
N GLU A 45 19.81 -29.80 15.79
CA GLU A 45 20.26 -31.19 15.68
C GLU A 45 20.53 -31.57 14.22
N ALA A 46 21.53 -32.44 14.00
CA ALA A 46 21.86 -32.88 12.65
C ALA A 46 20.73 -33.74 12.06
N GLY A 47 20.35 -33.45 10.81
CA GLY A 47 19.26 -34.13 10.10
C GLY A 47 17.91 -33.42 10.20
N GLU A 48 17.78 -32.41 11.05
CA GLU A 48 16.63 -31.50 11.04
C GLU A 48 16.76 -30.42 9.96
N LYS A 49 15.63 -29.83 9.58
CA LYS A 49 15.56 -28.80 8.54
C LYS A 49 15.65 -27.38 9.12
N VAL A 50 16.12 -26.44 8.30
CA VAL A 50 15.91 -25.00 8.56
C VAL A 50 14.40 -24.71 8.53
N THR A 51 13.93 -23.89 9.46
CA THR A 51 12.52 -23.47 9.53
C THR A 51 12.36 -22.04 9.04
N PHE A 52 11.40 -21.82 8.14
CA PHE A 52 11.01 -20.51 7.63
C PHE A 52 9.53 -20.27 7.97
N ASN A 53 9.30 -19.46 9.01
CA ASN A 53 7.98 -19.07 9.51
C ASN A 53 8.01 -17.65 10.10
N ALA A 54 8.99 -16.83 9.69
CA ALA A 54 9.15 -15.49 10.19
C ALA A 54 8.01 -14.61 9.70
N THR A 55 7.47 -13.79 10.60
CA THR A 55 6.45 -12.79 10.31
C THR A 55 6.89 -11.42 10.84
N ASN A 56 6.40 -10.35 10.21
CA ASN A 56 6.58 -8.98 10.69
C ASN A 56 5.34 -8.15 10.34
N ASN A 57 4.89 -7.31 11.27
CA ASN A 57 3.72 -6.47 11.13
C ASN A 57 3.95 -5.02 11.61
N ASP A 58 5.18 -4.52 11.46
CA ASP A 58 5.59 -3.21 11.97
C ASP A 58 5.26 -2.05 11.02
N ILE A 59 4.95 -2.35 9.77
CA ILE A 59 4.75 -1.35 8.71
C ILE A 59 3.26 -1.07 8.50
N TRP A 60 2.92 0.20 8.34
CA TRP A 60 1.57 0.69 8.03
C TRP A 60 1.59 1.45 6.70
N ILE A 61 0.57 1.26 5.86
CA ILE A 61 0.30 2.13 4.72
C ILE A 61 -0.52 3.31 5.22
N ASN A 62 -0.05 4.53 4.96
CA ASN A 62 -0.81 5.75 5.14
C ASN A 62 -1.00 6.42 3.78
N TYR A 63 -2.13 7.09 3.57
CA TYR A 63 -2.33 7.88 2.36
C TYR A 63 -3.24 9.09 2.59
N SER A 64 -3.08 10.06 1.71
CA SER A 64 -4.02 11.15 1.48
C SER A 64 -4.41 11.16 0.01
N SER A 65 -5.71 11.15 -0.23
CA SER A 65 -6.32 11.00 -1.55
C SER A 65 -7.42 12.04 -1.71
N ILE A 66 -7.36 12.83 -2.77
CA ILE A 66 -8.48 13.61 -3.30
C ILE A 66 -8.63 13.23 -4.77
N VAL A 67 -9.79 12.68 -5.10
CA VAL A 67 -10.14 12.15 -6.43
C VAL A 67 -11.10 13.08 -7.17
N GLY A 68 -11.14 12.98 -8.51
CA GLY A 68 -12.13 13.64 -9.33
C GLY A 68 -13.33 12.72 -9.57
N SER A 69 -14.45 12.94 -8.87
CA SER A 69 -15.60 12.02 -8.90
C SER A 69 -16.21 11.75 -10.28
N SER A 70 -15.96 12.63 -11.27
CA SER A 70 -16.43 12.48 -12.65
C SER A 70 -15.39 11.91 -13.62
N THR A 71 -14.11 11.93 -13.27
CA THR A 71 -13.01 11.52 -14.16
C THR A 71 -12.34 10.25 -13.67
N GLU A 72 -11.97 10.22 -12.40
CA GLU A 72 -11.22 9.14 -11.75
C GLU A 72 -11.81 8.96 -10.34
N PRO A 73 -12.92 8.22 -10.17
CA PRO A 73 -13.70 8.25 -8.94
C PRO A 73 -13.06 7.51 -7.77
N THR A 74 -12.06 6.67 -8.04
CA THR A 74 -11.37 5.84 -7.05
C THR A 74 -9.92 5.59 -7.47
N ARG A 75 -9.11 5.14 -6.52
CA ARG A 75 -7.74 4.66 -6.68
C ARG A 75 -7.58 3.27 -6.09
N LYS A 76 -6.48 2.61 -6.42
CA LYS A 76 -6.03 1.35 -5.83
C LYS A 76 -4.59 1.47 -5.35
N VAL A 77 -4.23 0.65 -4.37
CA VAL A 77 -2.84 0.48 -3.93
C VAL A 77 -2.30 -0.81 -4.53
N MET A 78 -1.21 -0.68 -5.26
CA MET A 78 -0.46 -1.79 -5.86
C MET A 78 0.78 -2.09 -5.02
N VAL A 79 1.18 -3.37 -4.96
CA VAL A 79 2.42 -3.84 -4.33
C VAL A 79 3.25 -4.66 -5.32
N GLN A 80 4.56 -4.44 -5.34
CA GLN A 80 5.49 -5.20 -6.20
C GLN A 80 6.89 -5.30 -5.58
N ILE A 81 7.62 -6.37 -5.87
CA ILE A 81 9.08 -6.39 -5.67
C ILE A 81 9.71 -5.64 -6.84
N THR A 82 10.37 -4.52 -6.56
CA THR A 82 10.98 -3.65 -7.57
C THR A 82 12.50 -3.78 -7.66
N ASP A 83 13.14 -4.31 -6.62
CA ASP A 83 14.56 -4.66 -6.65
C ASP A 83 14.84 -5.95 -5.87
N GLY A 84 15.77 -6.75 -6.38
CA GLY A 84 16.09 -8.07 -5.86
C GLY A 84 15.09 -9.17 -6.23
N ASN A 85 15.31 -10.36 -5.68
CA ASN A 85 14.48 -11.56 -5.91
C ASN A 85 14.29 -12.33 -4.60
N ILE A 86 13.19 -13.08 -4.51
CA ILE A 86 13.00 -14.04 -3.43
C ILE A 86 13.93 -15.23 -3.68
N PRO A 87 14.74 -15.67 -2.69
CA PRO A 87 15.58 -16.86 -2.84
C PRO A 87 14.79 -18.09 -3.27
N ASP A 88 15.43 -18.97 -4.02
CA ASP A 88 14.81 -20.19 -4.50
C ASP A 88 14.39 -21.08 -3.32
N GLY A 89 13.28 -21.78 -3.47
CA GLY A 89 12.68 -22.58 -2.40
C GLY A 89 11.88 -21.79 -1.35
N LEU A 90 11.95 -20.46 -1.35
CA LEU A 90 11.17 -19.59 -0.46
C LEU A 90 10.04 -18.86 -1.19
N GLU A 91 9.06 -18.40 -0.43
CA GLU A 91 8.00 -17.48 -0.84
C GLU A 91 7.86 -16.36 0.21
N LEU A 92 7.60 -15.15 -0.26
CA LEU A 92 7.28 -14.00 0.58
C LEU A 92 5.85 -13.57 0.25
N ALA A 93 5.02 -13.48 1.28
CA ALA A 93 3.65 -13.01 1.15
C ALA A 93 3.41 -11.78 2.03
N VAL A 94 2.48 -10.93 1.60
CA VAL A 94 2.00 -9.78 2.36
C VAL A 94 0.48 -9.69 2.33
N ILE A 95 -0.11 -9.26 3.44
CA ILE A 95 -1.52 -8.91 3.53
C ILE A 95 -1.66 -7.56 4.25
N ALA A 96 -2.56 -6.71 3.79
CA ALA A 96 -2.95 -5.49 4.47
C ALA A 96 -4.17 -5.75 5.36
N SER A 97 -4.22 -5.13 6.54
CA SER A 97 -5.45 -5.06 7.34
C SER A 97 -6.45 -4.10 6.69
N GLN A 98 -7.69 -4.17 7.13
CA GLN A 98 -8.61 -3.05 6.94
C GLN A 98 -8.11 -1.80 7.67
N ASP A 99 -8.61 -0.62 7.27
CA ASP A 99 -8.21 0.65 7.87
C ASP A 99 -8.45 0.68 9.39
N ALA A 100 -7.53 1.32 10.12
CA ALA A 100 -7.59 1.45 11.57
C ALA A 100 -8.63 2.46 12.08
N GLY A 101 -9.38 3.13 11.21
CA GLY A 101 -10.50 4.00 11.56
C GLY A 101 -10.09 5.34 12.17
N SER A 102 -8.87 5.80 11.90
CA SER A 102 -8.37 7.08 12.42
C SER A 102 -8.54 8.27 11.46
N GLY A 103 -8.96 7.97 10.24
CA GLY A 103 -9.13 8.91 9.15
C GLY A 103 -10.59 9.31 8.89
N ASP A 104 -10.84 9.90 7.72
CA ASP A 104 -12.18 10.10 7.16
C ASP A 104 -12.19 9.86 5.64
N GLY A 105 -13.37 9.58 5.07
CA GLY A 105 -13.60 9.31 3.65
C GLY A 105 -13.77 7.82 3.31
N THR A 106 -13.41 7.44 2.08
CA THR A 106 -13.46 6.05 1.60
C THR A 106 -12.05 5.47 1.49
N MET A 107 -11.66 4.65 2.47
CA MET A 107 -10.31 4.08 2.61
C MET A 107 -10.03 2.89 1.67
N GLY A 108 -11.01 2.50 0.86
CA GLY A 108 -10.93 1.28 0.10
C GLY A 108 -10.96 0.01 0.96
N GLU A 109 -10.92 -1.12 0.28
CA GLU A 109 -11.05 -2.46 0.87
C GLU A 109 -9.75 -3.23 0.66
N ALA A 110 -9.18 -3.73 1.75
CA ALA A 110 -7.98 -4.55 1.70
C ALA A 110 -8.26 -5.94 1.11
N ALA A 111 -7.29 -6.49 0.37
CA ALA A 111 -7.38 -7.83 -0.18
C ALA A 111 -7.62 -8.88 0.92
N THR A 112 -8.60 -9.77 0.70
CA THR A 112 -9.00 -10.79 1.69
C THR A 112 -8.01 -11.95 1.85
N LYS A 113 -7.03 -12.06 0.95
CA LYS A 113 -6.01 -13.11 0.93
C LYS A 113 -4.64 -12.49 0.83
N ALA A 114 -3.66 -13.17 1.44
CA ALA A 114 -2.26 -12.78 1.30
C ALA A 114 -1.81 -12.87 -0.16
N ILE A 115 -1.07 -11.86 -0.58
CA ILE A 115 -0.48 -11.72 -1.89
C ILE A 115 0.91 -12.33 -1.85
N VAL A 116 1.16 -13.38 -2.64
CA VAL A 116 2.50 -13.92 -2.83
C VAL A 116 3.24 -13.00 -3.80
N LEU A 117 4.25 -12.30 -3.29
CA LEU A 117 4.94 -11.26 -4.04
C LEU A 117 5.77 -11.83 -5.18
N SER A 118 5.82 -11.07 -6.27
CA SER A 118 6.65 -11.39 -7.43
C SER A 118 7.30 -10.13 -7.99
N THR A 119 8.38 -10.31 -8.76
CA THR A 119 9.03 -9.24 -9.52
C THR A 119 8.35 -8.96 -10.86
N LYS A 120 7.45 -9.84 -11.30
CA LYS A 120 6.90 -9.80 -12.66
C LYS A 120 5.79 -8.78 -12.82
N GLU A 121 4.87 -8.75 -11.85
CA GLU A 121 3.64 -7.97 -11.95
C GLU A 121 3.34 -7.31 -10.60
N ALA A 122 2.88 -6.07 -10.65
CA ALA A 122 2.31 -5.41 -9.48
C ALA A 122 0.93 -6.00 -9.18
N GLN A 123 0.62 -6.18 -7.90
CA GLN A 123 -0.63 -6.80 -7.45
C GLN A 123 -1.40 -5.82 -6.58
N GLU A 124 -2.71 -5.77 -6.77
CA GLU A 124 -3.60 -4.93 -5.97
C GLU A 124 -3.69 -5.47 -4.54
N ILE A 125 -3.47 -4.59 -3.56
CA ILE A 125 -3.57 -4.91 -2.13
C ILE A 125 -4.70 -4.16 -1.42
N ILE A 126 -5.10 -2.99 -1.94
CA ILE A 126 -6.26 -2.22 -1.49
C ILE A 126 -6.96 -1.67 -2.74
N ASP A 127 -8.27 -1.81 -2.85
CA ASP A 127 -9.07 -1.28 -3.98
C ASP A 127 -10.13 -0.28 -3.49
N GLY A 128 -10.55 0.63 -4.37
CA GLY A 128 -11.68 1.52 -4.11
C GLY A 128 -11.39 2.68 -3.16
N VAL A 129 -10.13 3.15 -3.10
CA VAL A 129 -9.75 4.33 -2.31
C VAL A 129 -10.35 5.59 -2.95
N GLY A 130 -11.26 6.26 -2.26
CA GLY A 130 -11.89 7.51 -2.72
C GLY A 130 -11.12 8.75 -2.27
N SER A 131 -11.83 9.86 -2.11
CA SER A 131 -11.30 11.00 -1.35
C SER A 131 -11.26 10.62 0.12
N ALA A 132 -10.05 10.50 0.69
CA ALA A 132 -9.82 9.99 2.04
C ALA A 132 -8.45 10.43 2.58
N TYR A 133 -8.32 10.44 3.90
CA TYR A 133 -7.02 10.47 4.57
C TYR A 133 -7.04 9.48 5.73
N THR A 134 -5.93 8.77 5.98
CA THR A 134 -5.84 7.71 7.01
C THR A 134 -5.42 8.21 8.40
N GLY A 135 -4.95 9.46 8.48
CA GLY A 135 -4.04 9.91 9.55
C GLY A 135 -2.58 9.63 9.19
N ASN A 136 -1.66 9.97 10.10
CA ASN A 136 -0.22 9.84 9.91
C ASN A 136 0.46 9.09 11.06
N GLY A 137 1.41 8.22 10.73
CA GLY A 137 2.22 7.46 11.67
C GLY A 137 1.73 6.03 11.90
N PRO A 138 2.42 5.28 12.78
CA PRO A 138 2.03 3.91 13.11
C PRO A 138 0.63 3.85 13.74
N ASN A 139 -0.10 2.77 13.48
CA ASN A 139 -1.49 2.56 13.91
C ASN A 139 -2.53 3.45 13.19
N LYS A 140 -2.16 3.98 12.01
CA LYS A 140 -3.06 4.68 11.09
C LYS A 140 -3.09 3.91 9.77
N GLY A 141 -4.20 3.98 9.03
CA GLY A 141 -4.29 3.29 7.75
C GLY A 141 -4.31 1.77 7.89
N HIS A 142 -3.56 1.09 7.02
CA HIS A 142 -3.60 -0.36 6.87
C HIS A 142 -2.29 -0.99 7.37
N ASN A 143 -2.35 -1.88 8.34
CA ASN A 143 -1.18 -2.61 8.82
C ASN A 143 -0.78 -3.71 7.82
N LEU A 144 0.51 -3.81 7.52
CA LEU A 144 1.05 -4.83 6.62
C LEU A 144 1.63 -5.98 7.42
N THR A 145 1.12 -7.19 7.22
CA THR A 145 1.73 -8.41 7.76
C THR A 145 2.47 -9.16 6.67
N TYR A 146 3.79 -9.21 6.78
CA TYR A 146 4.67 -10.01 5.93
C TYR A 146 4.90 -11.40 6.51
N THR A 147 5.03 -12.40 5.65
CA THR A 147 5.36 -13.79 6.03
C THR A 147 6.37 -14.36 5.05
N LEU A 148 7.50 -14.87 5.56
CA LEU A 148 8.48 -15.65 4.80
C LEU A 148 8.32 -17.13 5.14
N SER A 149 8.01 -17.93 4.12
CA SER A 149 7.85 -19.38 4.25
C SER A 149 8.65 -20.15 3.21
N GLN A 150 8.92 -21.42 3.52
CA GLN A 150 9.41 -22.35 2.51
C GLN A 150 8.24 -22.76 1.60
N LYS A 151 8.45 -22.70 0.28
CA LYS A 151 7.47 -23.17 -0.71
C LYS A 151 7.04 -24.61 -0.42
N SER A 152 5.74 -24.87 -0.53
CA SER A 152 5.12 -26.18 -0.26
C SER A 152 5.44 -27.26 -1.30
N LYS A 153 5.88 -26.86 -2.51
CA LYS A 153 6.22 -27.78 -3.59
C LYS A 153 7.36 -28.72 -3.17
N LYS A 154 7.19 -30.04 -3.37
CA LYS A 154 8.24 -31.04 -3.14
C LYS A 154 9.51 -30.67 -3.92
N GLY A 155 10.65 -30.71 -3.24
CA GLY A 155 11.95 -30.32 -3.81
C GLY A 155 12.35 -28.87 -3.55
N SER A 156 11.44 -28.00 -3.08
CA SER A 156 11.77 -26.58 -2.79
C SER A 156 12.91 -26.43 -1.79
N TYR A 157 12.97 -27.29 -0.77
CA TYR A 157 14.06 -27.27 0.21
C TYR A 157 15.44 -27.49 -0.44
N ALA A 158 15.52 -28.33 -1.48
CA ALA A 158 16.78 -28.61 -2.17
C ALA A 158 17.26 -27.43 -3.05
N SER A 159 16.41 -26.42 -3.25
CA SER A 159 16.76 -25.20 -3.99
C SER A 159 17.23 -24.06 -3.08
N LEU A 160 17.22 -24.25 -1.76
CA LEU A 160 17.73 -23.27 -0.82
C LEU A 160 19.26 -23.12 -0.99
N ASP A 161 19.73 -21.90 -1.19
CA ASP A 161 21.15 -21.57 -1.32
C ASP A 161 21.47 -20.35 -0.45
N PHE A 162 22.43 -20.50 0.47
CA PHE A 162 22.89 -19.41 1.35
C PHE A 162 23.42 -18.21 0.56
N ASN A 163 24.00 -18.44 -0.63
CA ASN A 163 24.53 -17.37 -1.47
C ASN A 163 23.44 -16.51 -2.12
N GLN A 164 22.17 -16.94 -2.08
CA GLN A 164 21.02 -16.15 -2.50
C GLN A 164 20.51 -15.22 -1.40
N THR A 165 21.15 -15.16 -0.24
CA THR A 165 20.82 -14.18 0.80
C THR A 165 20.96 -12.76 0.24
N GLN A 166 19.88 -11.99 0.30
CA GLN A 166 19.86 -10.65 -0.26
C GLN A 166 18.83 -9.75 0.42
N THR A 167 18.99 -8.45 0.22
CA THR A 167 17.93 -7.47 0.44
C THR A 167 17.05 -7.41 -0.81
N ILE A 168 15.75 -7.19 -0.61
CA ILE A 168 14.79 -6.90 -1.66
C ILE A 168 14.10 -5.57 -1.35
N SER A 169 13.68 -4.84 -2.38
CA SER A 169 12.86 -3.64 -2.23
C SER A 169 11.44 -3.91 -2.71
N ILE A 170 10.47 -3.51 -1.90
CA ILE A 170 9.04 -3.64 -2.17
C ILE A 170 8.48 -2.23 -2.29
N THR A 171 7.83 -1.95 -3.42
CA THR A 171 7.21 -0.66 -3.68
C THR A 171 5.70 -0.77 -3.58
N TYR A 172 5.09 0.20 -2.90
CA TYR A 172 3.65 0.42 -2.86
C TYR A 172 3.31 1.67 -3.65
N THR A 173 2.31 1.57 -4.52
CA THR A 173 1.90 2.68 -5.40
C THR A 173 0.41 2.92 -5.27
N LEU A 174 0.01 4.12 -4.87
CA LEU A 174 -1.37 4.60 -5.00
C LEU A 174 -1.55 5.10 -6.45
N THR A 175 -2.48 4.49 -7.19
CA THR A 175 -2.72 4.79 -8.60
C THR A 175 -4.21 4.90 -8.88
N ASP A 176 -4.56 5.72 -9.88
CA ASP A 176 -5.93 5.80 -10.39
C ASP A 176 -6.40 4.45 -10.94
N ASN A 177 -7.72 4.24 -10.91
CA ASN A 177 -8.31 2.94 -11.18
C ASN A 177 -8.51 2.64 -12.66
#